data_AF-A0A6P0H5U7-F1
#
_entry.id   AF-A0A6P0H5U7-F1
#
_cell.length_a   1.000
_cell.length_b   1.000
_cell.length_c   1.000
_cell.angle_alpha   90.00
_cell.angle_beta   90.00
_cell.angle_gamma   90.00
#
_symmetry.space_group_name_H-M   'P 1'
#
loop_
_entity.id
_entity.type
_entity.pdbx_description
1 polymer ?
#
loop_
_entity_poly.entity_id
_entity_poly.type
_entity_poly.pdbx_seq_one_letter_code
_entity_poly.pdbx_strand_id
1 'polypeptide(L)'
;MTGEGPFGHPGRPDLCARTWPEAIRWIVDALLDDAVRYSMVLPLPSEVVRERLHAAAAGLGAGTTPVRVHLDLSDANVVVDLQRSTPQVTEFNHHERAFRGDPAADLVPPALLGDVAEDADLLAG
;
A
#
# COMPACT_ATOMS: atom_id res chain seq x y z
N MET A 1 12.75 6.52 14.46
CA MET A 1 11.63 7.41 14.07
C MET A 1 10.39 6.88 14.74
N THR A 2 9.90 7.56 15.76
CA THR A 2 8.70 7.21 16.54
C THR A 2 7.45 7.24 15.64
N GLY A 3 6.45 6.42 15.97
CA GLY A 3 5.25 6.12 15.17
C GLY A 3 4.22 7.24 15.08
N GLU A 4 4.63 8.50 15.06
CA GLU A 4 3.73 9.65 15.02
C GLU A 4 3.98 10.43 13.72
N GLY A 5 3.03 10.36 12.79
CA GLY A 5 3.07 11.11 11.54
C GLY A 5 1.77 10.91 10.76
N PRO A 6 1.41 11.86 9.88
CA PRO A 6 0.21 11.76 9.05
C PRO A 6 0.28 10.53 8.13
N PHE A 7 -0.87 10.11 7.61
CA PHE A 7 -0.90 9.19 6.48
C PHE A 7 -0.20 9.82 5.28
N GLY A 8 0.43 9.01 4.44
CA GLY A 8 1.13 9.45 3.24
C GLY A 8 2.64 9.25 3.27
N HIS A 9 3.32 9.89 2.33
CA HIS A 9 4.74 9.64 2.09
C HIS A 9 5.64 10.61 2.89
N PRO A 10 6.47 10.15 3.85
CA PRO A 10 7.23 11.03 4.75
C PRO A 10 8.15 12.04 4.05
N GLY A 11 8.67 11.71 2.86
CA GLY A 11 9.50 12.60 2.04
C GLY A 11 8.72 13.55 1.12
N ARG A 12 7.39 13.49 1.13
CA ARG A 12 6.49 14.28 0.26
C ARG A 12 5.32 14.81 1.09
N PRO A 13 5.53 15.92 1.84
CA PRO A 13 4.50 16.49 2.70
C PRO A 13 3.21 16.89 1.96
N ASP A 14 3.30 17.18 0.67
CA ASP A 14 2.18 17.44 -0.25
C ASP A 14 1.28 16.22 -0.49
N LEU A 15 1.78 15.01 -0.17
CA LEU A 15 1.06 13.75 -0.27
C LEU A 15 0.68 13.19 1.10
N CYS A 16 0.66 14.03 2.14
CA CYS A 16 0.39 13.61 3.52
C CYS A 16 -0.92 14.20 4.04
N ALA A 17 -1.83 13.37 4.54
CA ALA A 17 -3.12 13.80 5.07
C ALA A 17 -3.41 13.26 6.47
N ARG A 18 -4.42 13.85 7.13
CA ARG A 18 -4.86 13.42 8.46
C ARG A 18 -5.66 12.13 8.42
N THR A 19 -6.25 11.79 7.28
CA THR A 19 -7.07 10.60 7.10
C THR A 19 -6.50 9.73 5.99
N TRP A 20 -6.68 8.42 6.12
CA TRP A 20 -6.25 7.46 5.11
C TRP A 20 -6.90 7.71 3.74
N PRO A 21 -8.23 7.90 3.63
CA PRO A 21 -8.87 8.14 2.33
C PRO A 21 -8.35 9.40 1.62
N GLU A 22 -8.03 10.47 2.35
CA GLU A 22 -7.44 11.67 1.76
C GLU A 22 -6.01 11.41 1.25
N ALA A 23 -5.17 10.75 2.04
CA ALA A 23 -3.79 10.50 1.68
C ALA A 23 -3.67 9.61 0.44
N ILE A 24 -4.42 8.50 0.38
CA ILE A 24 -4.38 7.60 -0.79
C ILE A 24 -4.91 8.28 -2.04
N ARG A 25 -5.94 9.13 -1.91
CA ARG A 25 -6.42 9.96 -3.02
C ARG A 25 -5.33 10.87 -3.55
N TRP A 26 -4.63 11.61 -2.69
CA TRP A 26 -3.55 12.50 -3.14
C TRP A 26 -2.39 11.77 -3.80
N ILE A 27 -2.00 10.60 -3.26
CA ILE A 27 -0.97 9.75 -3.88
C ILE A 27 -1.41 9.29 -5.27
N VAL A 28 -2.63 8.76 -5.41
CA VAL A 28 -3.14 8.28 -6.71
C VAL A 28 -3.30 9.43 -7.69
N ASP A 29 -3.84 10.57 -7.26
CA ASP A 29 -3.99 11.76 -8.09
C ASP A 29 -2.62 12.22 -8.63
N ALA A 30 -1.59 12.26 -7.79
CA ALA A 30 -0.24 12.62 -8.20
C ALA A 30 0.36 11.63 -9.22
N LEU A 31 0.13 10.33 -9.04
CA LEU A 31 0.57 9.30 -10.01
C LEU A 31 -0.13 9.44 -11.36
N LEU A 32 -1.43 9.76 -11.36
CA LEU A 32 -2.20 9.99 -12.59
C LEU A 32 -1.77 11.28 -13.30
N ASP A 33 -1.47 12.33 -12.53
CA ASP A 33 -0.93 13.58 -13.07
C ASP A 33 0.45 13.36 -13.70
N ASP A 34 1.30 12.53 -13.08
CA ASP A 34 2.59 12.12 -13.65
C ASP A 34 2.41 11.29 -14.93
N ALA A 35 1.41 10.40 -14.98
CA ALA A 35 1.12 9.66 -16.21
C ALA A 35 0.78 10.60 -17.38
N VAL A 36 0.01 11.66 -17.14
CA VAL A 36 -0.25 12.71 -18.15
C VAL A 36 1.03 13.46 -18.50
N ARG A 37 1.76 13.94 -17.48
CA ARG A 37 3.02 14.70 -17.65
C ARG A 37 4.04 13.95 -18.49
N TYR A 38 4.17 12.65 -18.28
CA TYR A 38 5.13 11.80 -18.96
C TYR A 38 4.54 11.06 -20.17
N SER A 39 3.31 11.39 -20.58
CA SER A 39 2.62 10.78 -21.74
C SER A 39 2.57 9.24 -21.67
N MET A 40 2.37 8.71 -20.48
CA MET A 40 2.24 7.28 -20.24
C MET A 40 0.87 6.78 -20.71
N VAL A 41 0.85 5.64 -21.40
CA VAL A 41 -0.39 4.97 -21.79
C VAL A 41 -0.84 4.10 -20.62
N LEU A 42 -1.95 4.49 -19.98
CA LEU A 42 -2.56 3.70 -18.92
C LEU A 42 -3.54 2.65 -19.50
N PRO A 43 -3.70 1.49 -18.85
CA PRO A 43 -4.68 0.49 -19.26
C PRO A 43 -6.13 0.94 -19.06
N LEU A 44 -6.36 1.98 -18.25
CA LEU A 44 -7.65 2.63 -18.02
C LEU A 44 -7.47 4.15 -18.07
N PRO A 45 -8.50 4.92 -18.49
CA PRO A 45 -8.47 6.37 -18.37
C PRO A 45 -8.31 6.82 -16.91
N SER A 46 -7.56 7.91 -16.70
CA SER A 46 -7.30 8.46 -15.36
C SER A 46 -8.59 8.78 -14.60
N GLU A 47 -9.60 9.29 -15.29
CA GLU A 47 -10.91 9.64 -14.73
C GLU A 47 -11.62 8.42 -14.16
N VAL A 48 -11.54 7.28 -14.87
CA VAL A 48 -12.14 6.02 -14.40
C VAL A 48 -11.45 5.53 -13.12
N VAL A 49 -10.14 5.71 -13.00
CA VAL A 49 -9.40 5.37 -11.79
C VAL A 49 -9.83 6.27 -10.62
N ARG A 50 -9.97 7.58 -10.85
CA ARG A 50 -10.43 8.54 -9.83
C ARG A 50 -11.86 8.23 -9.37
N GLU A 51 -12.77 7.93 -10.29
CA GLU A 51 -14.15 7.55 -9.98
C GLU A 51 -14.22 6.30 -9.10
N ARG A 52 -13.45 5.25 -9.45
CA ARG A 52 -13.39 4.01 -8.65
C ARG A 52 -12.84 4.27 -7.25
N LEU A 53 -11.79 5.07 -7.13
CA LEU A 53 -11.22 5.42 -5.83
C LEU A 53 -12.23 6.20 -4.98
N HIS A 54 -12.95 7.15 -5.58
CA HIS A 54 -13.99 7.91 -4.89
C HIS A 54 -15.15 6.99 -4.44
N ALA A 55 -15.57 6.04 -5.27
CA ALA A 55 -16.60 5.08 -4.91
C ALA A 55 -16.17 4.13 -3.77
N ALA A 56 -14.90 3.77 -3.71
CA ALA A 56 -14.33 2.92 -2.66
C ALA A 56 -14.08 3.67 -1.34
N ALA A 57 -14.05 5.01 -1.35
CA ALA A 57 -13.63 5.83 -0.21
C ALA A 57 -14.42 5.56 1.08
N ALA A 58 -15.71 5.21 0.97
CA ALA A 58 -16.56 4.89 2.12
C ALA A 58 -16.15 3.59 2.85
N GLY A 59 -15.47 2.67 2.15
CA GLY A 59 -14.94 1.43 2.73
C GLY A 59 -13.51 1.56 3.27
N LEU A 60 -12.85 2.69 3.04
CA LEU A 60 -11.48 2.91 3.50
C LEU A 60 -11.50 3.35 4.97
N GLY A 61 -10.74 2.63 5.81
CA GLY A 61 -10.76 2.71 7.26
C GLY A 61 -10.66 4.14 7.81
N ALA A 62 -11.77 4.62 8.38
CA ALA A 62 -11.77 5.80 9.24
C ALA A 62 -11.37 5.36 10.66
N GLY A 63 -10.16 5.68 11.10
CA GLY A 63 -9.74 5.52 12.50
C GLY A 63 -8.60 4.53 12.77
N THR A 64 -7.89 4.06 11.75
CA THR A 64 -6.65 3.31 11.94
C THR A 64 -5.49 4.25 12.30
N THR A 65 -4.52 3.75 13.06
CA THR A 65 -3.27 4.48 13.30
C THR A 65 -2.36 4.29 12.09
N PRO A 66 -1.77 5.37 11.52
CA PRO A 66 -0.85 5.24 10.39
C PRO A 66 0.35 4.36 10.74
N VAL A 67 0.53 3.28 9.99
CA VAL A 67 1.72 2.40 10.10
C VAL A 67 2.53 2.47 8.82
N ARG A 68 3.81 2.08 8.88
CA ARG A 68 4.59 1.89 7.66
C ARG A 68 4.07 0.64 6.96
N VAL A 69 3.57 0.82 5.74
CA VAL A 69 3.14 -0.26 4.85
C VAL A 69 4.15 -0.44 3.72
N HIS A 70 4.26 -1.65 3.20
CA HIS A 70 5.14 -2.02 2.08
C HIS A 70 4.50 -1.72 0.71
N LEU A 71 3.20 -1.98 0.57
CA LEU A 71 2.38 -1.94 -0.65
C LEU A 71 2.90 -2.81 -1.82
N ASP A 72 3.83 -3.71 -1.56
CA ASP A 72 4.37 -4.66 -2.55
C ASP A 72 4.84 -5.95 -1.87
N LEU A 73 4.08 -6.40 -0.88
CA LEU A 73 4.43 -7.58 -0.11
C LEU A 73 4.12 -8.83 -0.93
N SER A 74 5.16 -9.51 -1.40
CA SER A 74 5.10 -10.77 -2.14
C SER A 74 6.26 -11.66 -1.70
N ASP A 75 6.18 -12.96 -1.97
CA ASP A 75 7.25 -13.93 -1.64
C ASP A 75 8.63 -13.49 -2.14
N ALA A 76 8.69 -12.84 -3.31
CA ALA A 76 9.94 -12.36 -3.90
C ALA A 76 10.60 -11.23 -3.08
N ASN A 77 9.82 -10.52 -2.27
CA ASN A 77 10.28 -9.41 -1.43
C ASN A 77 10.51 -9.81 0.03
N VAL A 78 10.33 -11.09 0.40
CA VAL A 78 10.58 -11.62 1.75
C VAL A 78 11.91 -12.37 1.79
N VAL A 79 12.82 -11.96 2.68
CA VAL A 79 14.10 -12.66 2.88
C VAL A 79 14.00 -13.60 4.07
N VAL A 80 14.35 -14.87 3.85
CA VAL A 80 14.31 -15.92 4.87
C VAL A 80 15.71 -16.48 5.12
N ASP A 81 16.13 -16.50 6.38
CA ASP A 81 17.33 -17.20 6.83
C ASP A 81 17.05 -18.70 7.01
N LEU A 82 17.58 -19.49 6.08
CA LEU A 82 17.47 -20.95 6.06
C LEU A 82 18.64 -21.65 6.79
N GLN A 83 19.64 -20.92 7.28
CA GLN A 83 20.78 -21.52 8.00
C GLN A 83 20.44 -21.85 9.46
N ARG A 84 19.31 -21.33 9.96
CA ARG A 84 18.78 -21.62 11.29
C ARG A 84 18.03 -22.96 11.31
N SER A 85 17.93 -23.56 12.50
CA SER A 85 17.14 -24.77 12.72
C SER A 85 15.65 -24.59 12.39
N THR A 86 15.17 -23.34 12.46
CA THR A 86 13.83 -22.93 12.05
C THR A 86 13.98 -21.75 11.09
N PRO A 87 13.42 -21.82 9.87
CA PRO A 87 13.40 -20.70 8.94
C PRO A 87 12.84 -19.43 9.60
N GLN A 88 13.51 -18.30 9.38
CA GLN A 88 13.10 -17.02 9.97
C GLN A 88 13.10 -15.91 8.92
N VAL A 89 12.02 -15.13 8.86
CA VAL A 89 12.00 -13.88 8.07
C VAL A 89 12.98 -12.89 8.70
N THR A 90 13.96 -12.42 7.92
CA THR A 90 15.00 -11.50 8.39
C THR A 90 14.83 -10.08 7.86
N GLU A 91 14.24 -9.92 6.68
CA GLU A 91 14.12 -8.64 5.99
C GLU A 91 12.97 -8.65 4.97
N PHE A 92 12.47 -7.46 4.66
CA PHE A 92 11.63 -7.19 3.50
C PHE A 92 12.39 -6.25 2.55
N ASN A 93 12.37 -6.52 1.24
CA ASN A 93 13.10 -5.76 0.23
C ASN A 93 12.17 -4.89 -0.63
N HIS A 94 12.74 -3.91 -1.35
CA HIS A 94 12.03 -3.11 -2.36
C HIS A 94 10.95 -2.17 -1.76
N HIS A 95 11.37 -1.36 -0.80
CA HIS A 95 10.50 -0.36 -0.13
C HIS A 95 10.14 0.87 -0.97
N GLU A 96 10.28 0.84 -2.30
CA GLU A 96 10.03 2.00 -3.17
C GLU A 96 8.57 2.47 -3.13
N ARG A 97 7.64 1.57 -2.76
CA ARG A 97 6.21 1.84 -2.62
C ARG A 97 5.78 2.03 -1.17
N ALA A 98 6.72 2.09 -0.23
CA ALA A 98 6.41 2.19 1.19
C ALA A 98 5.98 3.61 1.59
N PHE A 99 4.90 3.72 2.36
CA PHE A 99 4.40 4.98 2.93
C PHE A 99 3.73 4.72 4.28
N ARG A 100 3.16 5.76 4.91
CA ARG A 100 2.32 5.60 6.10
C ARG A 100 0.86 5.39 5.71
N GLY A 101 0.35 4.19 5.88
CA GLY A 101 -0.98 3.78 5.40
C GLY A 101 -1.83 3.15 6.49
N ASP A 102 -3.02 2.72 6.08
CA ASP A 102 -3.81 1.74 6.81
C ASP A 102 -3.10 0.38 6.78
N PRO A 103 -2.93 -0.34 7.91
CA PRO A 103 -2.29 -1.66 7.93
C PRO A 103 -2.88 -2.66 6.92
N ALA A 104 -4.18 -2.55 6.60
CA ALA A 104 -4.84 -3.42 5.64
C ALA A 104 -4.31 -3.24 4.20
N ALA A 105 -3.60 -2.14 3.90
CA ALA A 105 -3.04 -1.90 2.57
C ALA A 105 -2.02 -2.97 2.16
N ASP A 106 -1.29 -3.59 3.11
CA ASP A 106 -0.34 -4.66 2.83
C ASP A 106 -1.00 -6.01 2.53
N LEU A 107 -2.32 -6.15 2.74
CA LEU A 107 -3.08 -7.34 2.36
C LEU A 107 -3.55 -7.30 0.90
N VAL A 108 -3.47 -6.13 0.24
CA VAL A 108 -3.92 -5.98 -1.15
C VAL A 108 -2.99 -6.67 -2.16
N PRO A 109 -1.65 -6.53 -2.10
CA PRO A 109 -0.76 -7.21 -3.05
C PRO A 109 -0.87 -8.74 -3.04
N PRO A 110 -0.92 -9.43 -1.88
CA PRO A 110 -1.23 -10.85 -1.83
C PRO A 110 -2.60 -11.19 -2.45
N ALA A 111 -3.61 -10.34 -2.24
CA ALA A 111 -4.94 -10.52 -2.84
C ALA A 111 -4.98 -10.38 -4.37
N LEU A 112 -3.94 -9.81 -4.99
CA LEU A 112 -3.81 -9.80 -6.45
C LEU A 112 -3.31 -11.14 -7.00
N LEU A 113 -2.69 -11.97 -6.15
CA LEU A 113 -2.11 -13.27 -6.52
C LEU A 113 -3.00 -14.45 -6.11
N GLY A 114 -4.05 -14.22 -5.31
CA GLY A 114 -5.05 -15.21 -4.91
C GLY A 114 -6.18 -14.57 -4.08
N ASP A 115 -7.24 -15.32 -3.78
CA ASP A 115 -8.30 -14.82 -2.87
C ASP A 115 -7.86 -14.98 -1.41
N VAL A 116 -7.60 -13.87 -0.74
CA VAL A 116 -7.21 -13.83 0.68
C VAL A 116 -8.27 -14.48 1.58
N ALA A 117 -9.55 -14.49 1.18
CA ALA A 117 -10.59 -15.17 1.94
C ALA A 117 -10.49 -16.70 1.90
N GLU A 118 -9.73 -17.26 0.95
CA GLU A 118 -9.50 -18.69 0.82
C GLU A 118 -8.15 -19.14 1.43
N ASP A 119 -7.31 -18.19 1.85
CA ASP A 119 -6.01 -18.47 2.46
C ASP A 119 -6.13 -18.74 3.96
N ALA A 120 -6.21 -20.03 4.31
CA ALA A 120 -6.39 -20.47 5.69
C ALA A 120 -5.21 -20.08 6.60
N ASP A 121 -3.99 -20.04 6.07
CA ASP A 121 -2.79 -19.70 6.85
C ASP A 121 -2.79 -18.19 7.15
N LEU A 122 -3.09 -17.36 6.15
CA LEU A 122 -3.23 -15.90 6.33
C LEU A 122 -4.37 -15.53 7.28
N LEU A 123 -5.50 -16.24 7.22
CA LEU A 123 -6.64 -16.03 8.12
C LEU A 123 -6.37 -16.50 9.55
N ALA A 124 -5.45 -17.46 9.75
CA ALA A 124 -5.07 -17.96 11.06
C ALA A 124 -4.11 -17.04 11.80
N GLY A 125 -3.36 -16.20 11.07
CA GLY A 125 -2.42 -15.21 11.60
C GLY A 125 -0.99 -15.74 11.74
#